data_AF-A4BBZ1-F1
#
_entry.id   AF-A4BBZ1-F1
#
_cell.length_a   1.000
_cell.length_b   1.000
_cell.length_c   1.000
_cell.angle_alpha   90.00
_cell.angle_beta   90.00
_cell.angle_gamma   90.00
#
_symmetry.space_group_name_H-M   'P 1'
#
loop_
_entity.id
_entity.type
_entity.pdbx_description
1 polymer ?
#
loop_
_entity_poly.entity_id
_entity_poly.type
_entity_poly.pdbx_seq_one_letter_code
_entity_poly.pdbx_strand_id
1 'polypeptide(L)'
;MIEKTEAEPDIGGLLRKINRILKIHREECVMPFGLLQWVFHRRFLTRFGRVHEWLMKGFANHADRGHAEAQELYGFLLLHRGQDDSSRSAGARYLMMCVSPERPKVCWQLYQVFSKGDVLGFKADPERAQQYYEMARVAGHPLAQAELPIPG
;
A
#
# COMPACT_ATOMS: atom_id res chain seq x y z
N MET A 1 -42.63 14.02 14.06
CA MET A 1 -41.75 12.88 13.71
C MET A 1 -41.35 13.06 12.26
N ILE A 2 -40.08 13.36 11.98
CA ILE A 2 -39.57 13.53 10.61
C ILE A 2 -38.83 12.23 10.28
N GLU A 3 -39.44 11.38 9.44
CA GLU A 3 -38.72 10.30 8.77
C GLU A 3 -37.76 10.94 7.76
N LYS A 4 -36.47 10.96 8.11
CA LYS A 4 -35.41 11.18 7.12
C LYS A 4 -35.27 9.87 6.33
N THR A 5 -35.94 9.80 5.18
CA THR A 5 -35.63 8.81 4.15
C THR A 5 -34.25 9.15 3.58
N GLU A 6 -33.21 8.54 4.14
CA GLU A 6 -31.87 8.57 3.55
C GLU A 6 -31.97 7.91 2.17
N ALA A 7 -31.88 8.72 1.12
CA ALA A 7 -31.86 8.23 -0.24
C ALA A 7 -30.63 7.33 -0.43
N GLU A 8 -30.88 6.02 -0.52
CA GLU A 8 -29.85 5.04 -0.84
C GLU A 8 -29.25 5.41 -2.21
N PRO A 9 -27.94 5.71 -2.31
CA PRO A 9 -27.36 6.17 -3.56
C PRO A 9 -27.52 5.08 -4.63
N ASP A 10 -27.89 5.46 -5.87
CA ASP A 10 -27.96 4.53 -7.02
C ASP A 10 -26.55 4.04 -7.41
N ILE A 11 -26.10 3.06 -6.64
CA ILE A 11 -24.80 2.41 -6.77
C ILE A 11 -24.73 1.65 -8.09
N GLY A 12 -25.86 1.10 -8.57
CA GLY A 12 -25.94 0.42 -9.86
C GLY A 12 -25.68 1.38 -11.02
N GLY A 13 -26.23 2.60 -10.96
CA GLY A 13 -25.95 3.69 -11.90
C GLY A 13 -24.51 4.16 -11.84
N LEU A 14 -23.96 4.34 -10.63
CA LEU A 14 -22.56 4.77 -10.44
C LEU A 14 -21.58 3.71 -10.95
N LEU A 15 -21.79 2.44 -10.62
CA LEU A 15 -20.95 1.33 -11.10
C LEU A 15 -21.08 1.12 -12.61
N ARG A 16 -22.24 1.39 -13.22
CA ARG A 16 -22.40 1.38 -14.68
C ARG A 16 -21.64 2.53 -15.33
N LYS A 17 -21.67 3.74 -14.76
CA LYS A 17 -20.86 4.88 -15.22
C LYS A 17 -19.37 4.61 -15.05
N ILE A 18 -18.95 4.12 -13.88
CA ILE A 18 -17.56 3.71 -13.63
C ILE A 18 -17.17 2.63 -14.62
N ASN A 19 -17.92 1.53 -14.76
CA ASN A 19 -17.61 0.48 -15.75
C ASN A 19 -17.56 1.01 -17.19
N ARG A 20 -18.39 2.00 -17.55
CA ARG A 20 -18.32 2.63 -18.88
C ARG A 20 -17.04 3.44 -19.05
N ILE A 21 -16.64 4.21 -18.04
CA ILE A 21 -15.36 4.94 -18.00
C ILE A 21 -14.18 3.96 -18.03
N LEU A 22 -14.19 2.94 -17.18
CA LEU A 22 -13.18 1.89 -17.11
C LEU A 22 -13.07 1.05 -18.38
N LYS A 23 -14.19 0.80 -19.08
CA LYS A 23 -14.23 0.10 -20.36
C LYS A 23 -13.68 0.98 -21.50
N ILE A 24 -13.91 2.28 -21.46
CA ILE A 24 -13.34 3.24 -22.42
C ILE A 24 -11.83 3.41 -22.20
N HIS A 25 -11.33 3.29 -20.97
CA HIS A 25 -9.92 3.50 -20.62
C HIS A 25 -9.10 2.19 -20.63
N ARG A 26 -9.59 1.15 -21.31
CA ARG A 26 -8.93 -0.17 -21.39
C ARG A 26 -7.69 -0.16 -22.29
N GLU A 27 -7.47 0.91 -23.04
CA GLU A 27 -6.34 1.11 -23.94
C GLU A 27 -5.49 2.28 -23.40
N GLU A 28 -4.37 1.92 -22.77
CA GLU A 28 -3.18 2.75 -22.47
C GLU A 28 -3.29 4.04 -21.62
N CYS A 29 -4.45 4.40 -21.09
CA CYS A 29 -4.55 5.59 -20.22
C CYS A 29 -4.23 5.25 -18.76
N VAL A 30 -3.02 5.57 -18.31
CA VAL A 30 -2.62 5.43 -16.90
C VAL A 30 -3.40 6.41 -16.04
N MET A 31 -4.37 5.88 -15.31
CA MET A 31 -5.23 6.67 -14.42
C MET A 31 -4.38 7.47 -13.43
N PRO A 32 -4.68 8.75 -13.15
CA PRO A 32 -3.89 9.53 -12.22
C PRO A 32 -3.90 8.91 -10.82
N PHE A 33 -2.73 8.86 -10.18
CA PHE A 33 -2.56 8.23 -8.86
C PHE A 33 -3.49 8.83 -7.79
N GLY A 34 -3.70 10.14 -7.80
CA GLY A 34 -4.62 10.82 -6.87
C GLY A 34 -6.07 10.35 -6.96
N LEU A 35 -6.54 9.94 -8.15
CA LEU A 35 -7.87 9.34 -8.29
C LEU A 35 -7.94 7.96 -7.66
N LEU A 36 -6.89 7.14 -7.83
CA LEU A 36 -6.80 5.82 -7.20
C LEU A 36 -6.81 5.96 -5.67
N GLN A 37 -6.05 6.90 -5.12
CA GLN A 37 -6.07 7.21 -3.70
C GLN A 37 -7.46 7.66 -3.24
N TRP A 38 -8.11 8.56 -3.97
CA TRP A 38 -9.45 9.04 -3.62
C TRP A 38 -10.49 7.91 -3.59
N VAL A 39 -10.44 6.99 -4.56
CA VAL A 39 -11.33 5.81 -4.58
C VAL A 39 -10.99 4.86 -3.42
N PHE A 40 -9.71 4.64 -3.13
CA PHE A 40 -9.25 3.75 -2.05
C PHE A 40 -9.72 4.20 -0.66
N HIS A 41 -9.72 5.52 -0.39
CA HIS A 41 -10.21 6.06 0.89
C HIS A 41 -11.73 5.90 1.07
N ARG A 42 -12.49 5.66 -0.01
CA ARG A 42 -13.93 5.41 0.06
C ARG A 42 -14.19 3.93 0.30
N ARG A 43 -14.20 3.54 1.59
CA ARG A 43 -14.45 2.17 2.09
C ARG A 43 -15.64 1.44 1.45
N PHE A 44 -16.67 2.17 1.03
CA PHE A 44 -17.83 1.60 0.35
C PHE A 44 -17.49 1.07 -1.05
N LEU A 45 -16.65 1.78 -1.82
CA LEU A 45 -16.28 1.40 -3.19
C LEU A 45 -15.31 0.21 -3.21
N THR A 46 -14.43 0.11 -2.21
CA THR A 46 -13.46 -0.99 -2.11
C THR A 46 -14.07 -2.33 -1.69
N ARG A 47 -15.36 -2.36 -1.34
CA ARG A 47 -16.13 -3.60 -1.06
C ARG A 47 -16.44 -4.39 -2.33
N PHE A 48 -16.42 -3.75 -3.50
CA PHE A 48 -16.69 -4.41 -4.77
C PHE A 48 -15.41 -5.02 -5.35
N GLY A 49 -15.39 -6.34 -5.58
CA GLY A 49 -14.22 -7.05 -6.10
C GLY A 49 -13.63 -6.44 -7.38
N ARG A 50 -14.47 -6.00 -8.32
CA ARG A 50 -14.02 -5.35 -9.56
C ARG A 50 -13.31 -4.01 -9.33
N VAL A 51 -13.78 -3.22 -8.36
CA VAL A 51 -13.14 -1.93 -8.01
C VAL A 51 -11.82 -2.20 -7.30
N HIS A 52 -11.78 -3.20 -6.43
CA HIS A 52 -10.56 -3.64 -5.78
C HIS A 52 -9.50 -4.11 -6.81
N GLU A 53 -9.85 -5.01 -7.72
CA GLU A 53 -8.94 -5.44 -8.80
C GLU A 53 -8.44 -4.28 -9.65
N TRP A 54 -9.33 -3.34 -9.97
CA TRP A 54 -8.98 -2.15 -10.74
C TRP A 54 -7.98 -1.25 -9.97
N LEU A 55 -8.21 -1.02 -8.68
CA LEU A 55 -7.28 -0.28 -7.82
C LEU A 55 -5.92 -0.97 -7.74
N MET A 56 -5.89 -2.29 -7.55
CA MET A 56 -4.64 -3.06 -7.47
C MET A 56 -3.81 -2.91 -8.75
N LYS A 57 -4.45 -3.05 -9.93
CA LYS A 57 -3.77 -2.86 -11.21
C LYS A 57 -3.26 -1.43 -11.41
N GLY A 58 -4.05 -0.43 -11.01
CA GLY A 58 -3.65 0.97 -11.06
C GLY A 58 -2.44 1.27 -10.17
N PHE A 59 -2.47 0.80 -8.92
CA PHE A 59 -1.36 0.97 -7.99
C PHE A 59 -0.10 0.23 -8.45
N ALA A 60 -0.24 -1.02 -8.93
CA ALA A 60 0.88 -1.76 -9.50
C ALA A 60 1.54 -0.98 -10.65
N ASN A 61 0.76 -0.46 -11.59
CA ASN A 61 1.31 0.30 -12.72
C ASN A 61 2.10 1.55 -12.30
N HIS A 62 1.60 2.32 -11.33
CA HIS A 62 2.33 3.48 -10.81
C HIS A 62 3.57 3.07 -9.99
N ALA A 63 3.47 2.00 -9.21
CA ALA A 63 4.58 1.48 -8.43
C ALA A 63 5.71 0.99 -9.35
N ASP A 64 5.38 0.28 -10.43
CA ASP A 64 6.31 -0.21 -11.45
C ASP A 64 6.98 0.94 -12.22
N ARG A 65 6.31 2.09 -12.32
CA ARG A 65 6.86 3.33 -12.91
C ARG A 65 7.74 4.14 -11.96
N GLY A 66 7.94 3.69 -10.72
CA GLY A 66 8.80 4.38 -9.75
C GLY A 66 8.10 5.46 -8.93
N HIS A 67 6.76 5.55 -8.93
CA HIS A 67 6.06 6.52 -8.11
C HIS A 67 6.19 6.13 -6.62
N ALA A 68 7.02 6.84 -5.86
CA ALA A 68 7.37 6.45 -4.48
C ALA A 68 6.16 6.27 -3.56
N GLU A 69 5.15 7.13 -3.63
CA GLU A 69 3.93 6.95 -2.82
C GLU A 69 3.09 5.73 -3.24
N ALA A 70 3.13 5.35 -4.53
CA ALA A 70 2.43 4.18 -5.02
C ALA A 70 3.18 2.91 -4.58
N GLN A 71 4.51 2.92 -4.65
CA GLN A 71 5.36 1.85 -4.13
C GLN A 71 5.15 1.65 -2.62
N GLU A 72 5.07 2.73 -1.84
CA GLU A 72 4.76 2.65 -0.41
C GLU A 72 3.38 2.03 -0.17
N LEU A 73 2.33 2.62 -0.76
CA LEU A 73 0.95 2.19 -0.53
C LEU A 73 0.73 0.74 -1.00
N TYR A 74 1.19 0.41 -2.20
CA TYR A 74 1.06 -0.91 -2.78
C TYR A 74 1.93 -1.94 -2.04
N GLY A 75 3.15 -1.54 -1.64
CA GLY A 75 4.05 -2.34 -0.84
C GLY A 75 3.42 -2.76 0.49
N PHE A 76 2.87 -1.81 1.25
CA PHE A 76 2.13 -2.11 2.49
C PHE A 76 0.90 -2.98 2.25
N LEU A 77 0.16 -2.72 1.17
CA LEU A 77 -1.05 -3.47 0.87
C LEU A 77 -0.73 -4.94 0.57
N LEU A 78 0.30 -5.20 -0.23
CA LEU A 78 0.76 -6.55 -0.54
C LEU A 78 1.38 -7.23 0.67
N LEU A 79 2.20 -6.53 1.46
CA LEU A 79 2.88 -7.09 2.62
C LEU A 79 1.88 -7.54 3.72
N HIS A 80 0.80 -6.78 3.94
CA HIS A 80 -0.15 -7.07 5.00
C HIS A 80 -1.43 -7.77 4.54
N ARG A 81 -1.82 -7.64 3.26
CA ARG A 81 -3.07 -8.23 2.72
C ARG A 81 -2.87 -9.18 1.55
N GLY A 82 -1.62 -9.43 1.15
CA GLY A 82 -1.29 -10.50 0.20
C GLY A 82 -1.77 -11.85 0.71
N GLN A 83 -2.48 -12.59 -0.14
CA GLN A 83 -3.05 -13.89 0.20
C GLN A 83 -1.98 -14.99 0.27
N ASP A 84 -0.92 -14.86 -0.53
CA ASP A 84 0.20 -15.78 -0.61
C ASP A 84 1.52 -15.13 -0.18
N ASP A 85 2.52 -15.97 0.09
CA ASP A 85 3.87 -15.52 0.47
C ASP A 85 4.53 -14.68 -0.62
N SER A 86 4.33 -15.02 -1.90
CA SER A 86 4.91 -14.30 -3.02
C SER A 86 4.43 -12.84 -3.07
N SER A 87 3.16 -12.61 -2.76
CA SER A 87 2.55 -11.29 -2.67
C SER A 87 3.18 -10.50 -1.52
N ARG A 88 3.34 -11.12 -0.35
CA ARG A 88 4.01 -10.47 0.79
C ARG A 88 5.45 -10.08 0.47
N SER A 89 6.19 -10.97 -0.16
CA SER A 89 7.56 -10.73 -0.63
C SER A 89 7.63 -9.61 -1.66
N ALA A 90 6.70 -9.59 -2.62
CA ALA A 90 6.60 -8.49 -3.58
C ALA A 90 6.34 -7.15 -2.86
N GLY A 91 5.48 -7.16 -1.84
CA GLY A 91 5.25 -6.01 -0.97
C GLY A 91 6.53 -5.47 -0.33
N ALA A 92 7.31 -6.34 0.31
CA ALA A 92 8.61 -5.98 0.88
C ALA A 92 9.60 -5.44 -0.18
N ARG A 93 9.59 -5.99 -1.40
CA ARG A 93 10.42 -5.48 -2.52
C ARG A 93 10.03 -4.06 -2.94
N TYR A 94 8.74 -3.75 -3.04
CA TYR A 94 8.30 -2.38 -3.34
C TYR A 94 8.69 -1.40 -2.24
N LEU A 95 8.60 -1.81 -0.97
CA LEU A 95 9.04 -0.98 0.15
C LEU A 95 10.54 -0.66 0.09
N MET A 96 11.38 -1.62 -0.32
CA MET A 96 12.81 -1.36 -0.54
C MET A 96 13.07 -0.38 -1.69
N MET A 97 12.21 -0.32 -2.70
CA MET A 97 12.39 0.60 -3.84
C MET A 97 12.13 2.06 -3.46
N CYS A 98 11.26 2.30 -2.47
CA CYS A 98 10.88 3.65 -2.05
C CYS A 98 11.45 4.05 -0.69
N VAL A 99 12.31 3.23 -0.07
CA VAL A 99 12.85 3.53 1.26
C VAL A 99 13.64 4.84 1.24
N SER A 100 13.30 5.75 2.16
CA SER A 100 14.01 7.01 2.34
C SER A 100 13.83 7.52 3.76
N PRO A 101 14.71 8.42 4.24
CA PRO A 101 14.56 9.07 5.54
C PRO A 101 13.24 9.85 5.70
N GLU A 102 12.60 10.26 4.61
CA GLU A 102 11.30 10.95 4.64
C GLU A 102 10.11 10.00 4.85
N ARG A 103 10.36 8.69 4.83
CA ARG A 103 9.34 7.64 5.00
C ARG A 103 9.65 6.77 6.22
N PRO A 104 9.57 7.33 7.45
CA PRO A 104 9.90 6.62 8.69
C PRO A 104 9.13 5.30 8.87
N LYS A 105 7.89 5.25 8.38
CA LYS A 105 7.05 4.06 8.43
C LYS A 105 7.59 2.92 7.55
N VAL A 106 8.11 3.24 6.36
CA VAL A 106 8.72 2.26 5.45
C VAL A 106 9.98 1.69 6.07
N CYS A 107 10.83 2.55 6.64
CA CYS A 107 12.04 2.14 7.35
C CYS A 107 11.72 1.21 8.52
N TRP A 108 10.74 1.57 9.35
CA TRP A 108 10.29 0.71 10.44
C TRP A 108 9.80 -0.66 9.95
N GLN A 109 9.05 -0.68 8.86
CA GLN A 109 8.54 -1.94 8.31
C GLN A 109 9.67 -2.83 7.79
N LEU A 110 10.67 -2.25 7.13
CA LEU A 110 11.84 -3.00 6.65
C LEU A 110 12.70 -3.49 7.82
N TYR A 111 12.85 -2.72 8.89
CA TYR A 111 13.44 -3.20 10.15
C TYR A 111 12.72 -4.48 10.63
N GLN A 112 11.39 -4.47 10.73
CA GLN A 112 10.64 -5.65 11.16
C GLN A 112 10.83 -6.87 10.22
N VAL A 113 10.87 -6.63 8.90
CA VAL A 113 11.10 -7.70 7.91
C VAL A 113 12.49 -8.33 8.08
N PHE A 114 13.55 -7.53 8.21
CA PHE A 114 14.91 -8.03 8.38
C PHE A 114 15.22 -8.52 9.80
N SER A 115 14.51 -8.06 10.83
CA SER A 115 14.65 -8.59 12.19
C SER A 115 14.04 -9.99 12.32
N LYS A 116 12.89 -10.22 11.69
CA LYS A 116 12.17 -11.50 11.78
C LYS A 116 12.62 -12.52 10.75
N GLY A 117 12.90 -12.07 9.52
CA GLY A 117 13.21 -12.96 8.41
C GLY A 117 12.06 -13.90 8.03
N ASP A 118 10.82 -13.49 8.27
CA ASP A 118 9.60 -14.30 8.09
C ASP A 118 8.94 -14.10 6.70
N VAL A 119 9.40 -13.11 5.94
CA VAL A 119 8.93 -12.85 4.57
C VAL A 119 9.76 -13.69 3.59
N LEU A 120 9.10 -14.45 2.72
CA LEU A 120 9.77 -15.32 1.75
C LEU A 120 10.82 -14.54 0.92
N GLY A 121 12.06 -15.04 0.89
CA GLY A 121 13.18 -14.39 0.19
C GLY A 121 13.89 -13.28 0.99
N PHE A 122 13.41 -12.94 2.19
CA PHE A 122 14.04 -12.01 3.12
C PHE A 122 14.44 -12.76 4.38
N LYS A 123 15.72 -13.10 4.49
CA LYS A 123 16.26 -13.74 5.71
C LYS A 123 16.47 -12.70 6.80
N ALA A 124 16.52 -13.18 8.04
CA ALA A 124 16.92 -12.34 9.16
C ALA A 124 18.34 -11.81 8.92
N ASP A 125 18.51 -10.50 9.04
CA ASP A 125 19.75 -9.77 8.80
C ASP A 125 19.83 -8.64 9.84
N PRO A 126 20.47 -8.88 10.99
CA PRO A 126 20.56 -7.91 12.09
C PRO A 126 21.22 -6.60 11.67
N GLU A 127 22.21 -6.65 10.78
CA GLU A 127 22.91 -5.44 10.32
C GLU A 127 21.98 -4.56 9.49
N ARG A 128 21.28 -5.12 8.51
CA ARG A 128 20.28 -4.38 7.73
C ARG A 128 19.12 -3.90 8.57
N ALA A 129 18.65 -4.75 9.49
CA ALA A 129 17.60 -4.38 10.43
C ALA A 129 18.02 -3.14 11.23
N GLN A 130 19.24 -3.13 11.77
CA GLN A 130 19.76 -2.02 12.55
C GLN A 130 19.88 -0.72 11.73
N GLN A 131 20.29 -0.82 10.46
CA GLN A 131 20.34 0.34 9.56
C GLN A 131 18.96 0.96 9.34
N TYR A 132 17.94 0.14 9.09
CA TYR A 132 16.57 0.63 8.90
C TYR A 132 15.94 1.14 10.21
N TYR A 133 16.25 0.51 11.34
CA TYR A 133 15.85 1.00 12.66
C TYR A 133 16.40 2.40 12.89
N GLU A 134 17.70 2.62 12.68
CA GLU A 134 18.32 3.92 12.90
C GLU A 134 17.75 4.97 11.96
N MET A 135 17.53 4.61 10.69
CA MET A 135 16.86 5.50 9.73
C MET A 135 15.45 5.89 10.21
N ALA A 136 14.66 4.92 10.70
CA ALA A 136 13.33 5.20 11.24
C ALA A 136 13.38 6.07 12.50
N ARG A 137 14.35 5.83 13.39
CA ARG A 137 14.54 6.56 14.65
C ARG A 137 14.91 8.02 14.40
N VAL A 138 15.90 8.26 13.54
CA VAL A 138 16.33 9.62 13.14
C VAL A 138 15.21 10.37 12.42
N ALA A 139 14.43 9.67 11.60
CA ALA A 139 13.25 10.22 10.93
C ALA A 139 12.03 10.45 11.85
N GLY A 140 12.13 10.11 13.14
CA GLY A 140 11.07 10.38 14.12
C GLY A 140 9.92 9.37 14.14
N HIS A 141 10.15 8.11 13.74
CA HIS A 141 9.13 7.07 13.85
C HIS A 141 8.78 6.81 15.33
N PRO A 142 7.51 6.91 15.76
CA PRO A 142 7.13 6.85 17.17
C PRO A 142 7.58 5.56 17.88
N LEU A 143 7.44 4.41 17.21
CA LEU A 143 7.87 3.13 17.78
C LEU A 143 9.39 3.01 17.82
N ALA A 144 10.12 3.56 16.85
CA ALA A 144 11.58 3.47 16.84
C ALA A 144 12.21 4.39 17.90
N GLN A 145 11.55 5.50 18.24
CA GLN A 145 11.97 6.38 19.33
C GLN A 145 11.70 5.79 20.71
N ALA A 146 10.65 4.96 20.84
CA ALA A 146 10.27 4.32 22.09
C ALA A 146 10.97 2.97 22.33
N GLU A 147 11.37 2.27 21.27
CA GLU A 147 11.96 0.93 21.33
C GLU A 147 13.49 0.99 21.36
N LEU A 148 14.11 0.05 22.08
CA LEU A 148 15.56 -0.16 22.07
C LEU A 148 15.97 -1.03 20.86
N PRO A 149 17.08 -0.73 20.17
CA PRO A 149 17.54 -1.54 19.04
C PRO A 149 17.87 -2.98 19.47
N ILE A 150 17.77 -3.91 18.53
CA ILE A 150 18.26 -5.28 18.73
C ILE A 150 19.77 -5.27 18.97
N PRO A 151 20.28 -5.96 20.01
CA PRO A 151 21.72 -6.17 20.16
C PRO A 151 22.22 -7.07 19.02
N GLY A 152 23.32 -6.66 18.39
CA GLY A 152 24.02 -7.41 17.35
C GLY A 152 24.91 -8.52 17.88
#